data_AF-A0A7V8VPD1-F1
#
_entry.id   AF-A0A7V8VPD1-F1
#
_cell.length_a   1.000
_cell.length_b   1.000
_cell.length_c   1.000
_cell.angle_alpha   90.00
_cell.angle_beta   90.00
_cell.angle_gamma   90.00
#
_symmetry.space_group_name_H-M   'P 1'
#
loop_
_entity.id
_entity.type
_entity.pdbx_description
1 polymer ?
#
loop_
_entity_poly.entity_id
_entity_poly.type
_entity_poly.pdbx_seq_one_letter_code
_entity_poly.pdbx_strand_id
1 'polypeptide(L)'
;MERDDIYSRRSPDAPPSGADEPPILVSERAPRPPEDPRFEAVPRREGDERARRDPSAIRTEDTEPYIALQYVARLFKVAAMVVVVALAAEMVAGVALEGAGALIPLMAEVIRGVVLAAILWGAGDLTLLLIDVGHDVRAARVLLGRLSARASSDVLPRKEREREG
;
A
#
# COMPACT_ATOMS: atom_id res chain seq x y z
N MET A 1 30.90 22.34 -77.73
CA MET A 1 30.42 23.02 -76.50
C MET A 1 30.04 21.90 -75.53
N GLU A 2 30.97 21.07 -75.07
CA GLU A 2 32.20 21.31 -74.30
C GLU A 2 31.94 21.88 -72.91
N ARG A 3 32.18 21.00 -71.93
CA ARG A 3 32.55 21.14 -70.50
C ARG A 3 31.81 20.07 -69.70
N ASP A 4 32.33 18.85 -69.63
CA ASP A 4 33.45 18.38 -68.79
C ASP A 4 33.15 18.43 -67.28
N ASP A 5 33.17 17.23 -66.73
CA ASP A 5 33.88 16.82 -65.52
C ASP A 5 33.68 17.65 -64.27
N ILE A 6 33.11 17.05 -63.21
CA ILE A 6 33.86 16.79 -61.96
C ILE A 6 33.28 15.53 -61.28
N TYR A 7 33.77 14.36 -61.70
CA TYR A 7 34.05 13.29 -60.75
C TYR A 7 35.42 13.60 -60.15
N SER A 8 35.50 13.98 -58.88
CA SER A 8 36.75 13.89 -58.13
C SER A 8 36.54 12.98 -56.93
N ARG A 9 37.05 11.75 -57.08
CA ARG A 9 37.36 10.83 -55.99
C ARG A 9 38.15 11.54 -54.89
N ARG A 10 37.83 11.26 -53.62
CA ARG A 10 38.87 11.07 -52.61
C ARG A 10 38.52 9.86 -51.74
N SER A 11 39.53 9.00 -51.65
CA SER A 11 39.56 7.63 -51.13
C SER A 11 39.37 7.51 -49.61
N PRO A 12 39.17 6.27 -49.12
CA PRO A 12 39.05 5.92 -47.70
C PRO A 12 40.42 6.04 -46.99
N ASP A 13 40.37 5.99 -45.65
CA ASP A 13 41.50 5.94 -44.70
C ASP A 13 42.11 7.28 -44.23
N ALA A 14 41.48 7.88 -43.22
CA ALA A 14 42.14 8.77 -42.28
C ALA A 14 41.77 8.38 -40.82
N PRO A 15 42.76 8.17 -39.92
CA PRO A 15 42.53 7.75 -38.53
C PRO A 15 42.00 8.87 -37.61
N PRO A 16 41.41 8.52 -36.45
CA PRO A 16 40.56 9.40 -35.65
C PRO A 16 41.37 10.33 -34.75
N SER A 17 40.97 11.59 -34.66
CA SER A 17 41.57 12.56 -33.74
C SER A 17 40.54 13.55 -33.23
N GLY A 18 40.18 13.38 -31.95
CA GLY A 18 39.96 14.51 -31.06
C GLY A 18 38.52 14.96 -30.88
N ALA A 19 38.06 14.79 -29.63
CA ALA A 19 37.08 15.62 -28.94
C ALA A 19 35.62 15.51 -29.42
N ASP A 20 34.84 14.66 -28.73
CA ASP A 20 33.70 15.10 -27.90
C ASP A 20 32.87 13.89 -27.42
N GLU A 21 33.51 12.95 -26.71
CA GLU A 21 32.80 12.06 -25.80
C GLU A 21 32.84 12.67 -24.40
N PRO A 22 31.70 13.02 -23.78
CA PRO A 22 31.69 13.32 -22.36
C PRO A 22 31.97 12.02 -21.57
N PRO A 23 32.93 12.00 -20.63
CA PRO A 23 33.13 10.83 -19.79
C PRO A 23 31.89 10.65 -18.90
N ILE A 24 31.20 9.53 -19.03
CA ILE A 24 30.29 9.09 -17.97
C ILE A 24 31.19 8.70 -16.79
N LEU A 25 31.32 9.67 -15.89
CA LEU A 25 31.96 9.56 -14.60
C LEU A 25 31.41 8.32 -13.89
N VAL A 26 32.30 7.38 -13.60
CA VAL A 26 32.11 6.37 -12.57
C VAL A 26 31.84 7.14 -11.28
N SER A 27 30.56 7.24 -10.90
CA SER A 27 30.15 7.85 -9.65
C SER A 27 30.66 6.98 -8.51
N GLU A 28 31.72 7.49 -7.92
CA GLU A 28 32.38 7.06 -6.70
C GLU A 28 31.35 6.69 -5.63
N ARG A 29 31.64 5.61 -4.91
CA ARG A 29 30.91 5.14 -3.73
C ARG A 29 30.40 6.32 -2.89
N ALA A 30 29.09 6.37 -2.66
CA ALA A 30 28.51 7.22 -1.65
C ALA A 30 29.26 7.04 -0.31
N PRO A 31 29.57 8.12 0.43
CA PRO A 31 30.15 8.02 1.76
C PRO A 31 29.23 7.19 2.66
N ARG A 32 29.79 6.18 3.35
CA ARG A 32 29.05 5.54 4.44
C ARG A 32 28.79 6.61 5.50
N PRO A 33 27.55 6.77 6.00
CA PRO A 33 27.30 7.69 7.10
C PRO A 33 28.14 7.26 8.31
N PRO A 34 28.65 8.21 9.10
CA PRO A 34 29.38 7.89 10.32
C PRO A 34 28.47 7.06 11.24
N GLU A 35 28.95 5.90 11.67
CA GLU A 35 28.31 5.08 12.69
C GLU A 35 28.36 5.85 14.02
N ASP A 36 27.33 6.64 14.29
CA ASP A 36 27.12 7.22 15.62
C ASP A 36 26.58 6.11 16.53
N PRO A 37 27.32 5.68 17.57
CA PRO A 37 26.85 4.65 18.50
C PRO A 37 25.67 5.11 19.38
N ARG A 38 25.10 6.31 19.15
CA ARG A 38 23.98 6.86 19.92
C ARG A 38 22.63 6.87 19.20
N PHE A 39 22.52 6.28 18.01
CA PHE A 39 21.21 5.99 17.41
C PHE A 39 20.78 4.56 17.75
N GLU A 40 19.98 4.44 18.81
CA GLU A 40 19.16 3.25 19.06
C GLU A 40 18.37 2.93 17.78
N ALA A 41 18.56 1.72 17.26
CA ALA A 41 17.70 1.18 16.23
C ALA A 41 16.27 1.15 16.78
N VAL A 42 15.43 2.07 16.32
CA VAL A 42 13.98 1.98 16.50
C VAL A 42 13.59 0.58 16.00
N PRO A 43 12.94 -0.27 16.82
CA PRO A 43 12.54 -1.59 16.36
C PRO A 43 11.53 -1.40 15.24
N ARG A 44 12.01 -1.57 14.00
CA ARG A 44 11.19 -1.60 12.81
C ARG A 44 10.23 -2.75 12.99
N ARG A 45 8.94 -2.44 13.16
CA ARG A 45 7.88 -3.44 13.25
C ARG A 45 8.03 -4.41 12.08
N GLU A 46 8.19 -5.68 12.41
CA GLU A 46 8.48 -6.83 11.55
C GLU A 46 7.43 -7.10 10.45
N GLY A 47 6.38 -6.28 10.36
CA GLY A 47 5.33 -6.36 9.34
C GLY A 47 5.71 -5.76 7.97
N ASP A 48 6.82 -5.04 7.87
CA ASP A 48 7.17 -4.23 6.69
C ASP A 48 7.95 -5.02 5.60
N GLU A 49 8.54 -6.18 5.95
CA GLU A 49 9.39 -6.94 5.03
C GLU A 49 8.63 -7.94 4.14
N ARG A 50 7.43 -8.37 4.54
CA ARG A 50 6.61 -9.29 3.73
C ARG A 50 5.98 -8.61 2.51
N ALA A 51 5.90 -7.28 2.49
CA ALA A 51 5.26 -6.51 1.43
C ALA A 51 6.17 -6.25 0.21
N ARG A 52 7.49 -6.49 0.30
CA ARG A 52 8.46 -6.10 -0.74
C ARG A 52 8.80 -7.16 -1.79
N ARG A 53 8.25 -8.37 -1.70
CA ARG A 53 8.72 -9.52 -2.50
C ARG A 53 7.66 -10.16 -3.40
N ASP A 54 6.61 -9.44 -3.76
CA ASP A 54 5.59 -9.94 -4.69
C ASP A 54 5.67 -9.23 -6.06
N PRO A 55 5.99 -9.93 -7.16
CA PRO A 55 6.05 -9.37 -8.51
C PRO A 55 4.68 -8.99 -9.09
N SER A 56 3.60 -9.04 -8.29
CA SER A 56 2.30 -8.43 -8.57
C SER A 56 2.12 -7.06 -7.90
N ALA A 57 3.20 -6.36 -7.55
CA ALA A 57 3.20 -5.00 -7.02
C ALA A 57 2.64 -4.00 -8.05
N ILE A 58 1.31 -4.00 -8.18
CA ILE A 58 0.55 -2.87 -8.70
C ILE A 58 0.96 -1.67 -7.86
N ARG A 59 1.36 -0.59 -8.53
CA ARG A 59 1.69 0.70 -7.95
C ARG A 59 0.67 1.05 -6.86
N THR A 60 1.14 1.19 -5.63
CA THR A 60 0.32 1.62 -4.47
C THR A 60 -0.31 3.00 -4.69
N GLU A 61 0.20 3.76 -5.66
CA GLU A 61 -0.29 5.03 -6.18
C GLU A 61 -1.52 4.91 -7.12
N ASP A 62 -1.75 3.77 -7.78
CA ASP A 62 -2.97 3.49 -8.59
C ASP A 62 -4.09 2.82 -7.77
N THR A 63 -3.78 2.44 -6.53
CA THR A 63 -4.79 2.02 -5.54
C THR A 63 -5.16 3.26 -4.76
N GLU A 64 -6.08 4.08 -5.30
CA GLU A 64 -6.58 5.30 -4.66
C GLU A 64 -6.76 5.05 -3.16
N PRO A 65 -5.83 5.55 -2.33
CA PRO A 65 -5.64 4.94 -1.05
C PRO A 65 -6.80 5.41 -0.19
N TYR A 66 -7.55 4.45 0.36
CA TYR A 66 -8.67 4.63 1.30
C TYR A 66 -8.22 5.26 2.64
N ILE A 67 -7.29 6.22 2.59
CA ILE A 67 -6.74 6.99 3.71
C ILE A 67 -7.88 7.59 4.53
N ALA A 68 -8.91 8.14 3.88
CA ALA A 68 -10.10 8.64 4.55
C ALA A 68 -10.80 7.57 5.41
N LEU A 69 -10.94 6.35 4.90
CA LEU A 69 -11.61 5.26 5.61
C LEU A 69 -10.75 4.68 6.74
N GLN A 70 -9.42 4.70 6.60
CA GLN A 70 -8.50 4.37 7.69
C GLN A 70 -8.59 5.40 8.83
N TYR A 71 -8.79 6.68 8.53
CA TYR A 71 -9.04 7.70 9.56
C TYR A 71 -10.35 7.45 10.30
N VAL A 72 -11.41 7.05 9.59
CA VAL A 72 -12.69 6.68 10.21
C VAL A 72 -12.52 5.50 11.17
N ALA A 73 -11.79 4.45 10.77
CA ALA A 73 -11.48 3.33 11.68
C ALA A 73 -10.71 3.76 12.93
N ARG A 74 -9.72 4.66 12.78
CA ARG A 74 -8.98 5.23 13.90
C ARG A 74 -9.87 6.10 14.79
N LEU A 75 -10.78 6.87 14.21
CA LEU A 75 -11.72 7.71 14.94
C LEU A 75 -12.61 6.87 15.85
N PHE A 76 -13.10 5.72 15.37
CA PHE A 76 -13.86 4.80 16.20
C PHE A 76 -13.04 4.25 17.38
N LYS A 77 -11.75 3.92 17.18
CA LYS A 77 -10.86 3.52 18.28
C LYS A 77 -10.63 4.63 19.29
N VAL A 78 -10.45 5.88 18.83
CA VAL A 78 -10.31 7.04 19.72
C VAL A 78 -11.59 7.27 20.51
N ALA A 79 -12.75 7.24 19.85
CA ALA A 79 -14.04 7.38 20.52
C ALA A 79 -14.27 6.26 21.54
N ALA A 80 -13.87 5.02 21.23
CA ALA A 80 -13.96 3.90 22.18
C ALA A 80 -13.11 4.17 23.43
N MET A 81 -11.88 4.69 23.23
CA MET A 81 -11.02 5.09 24.35
C MET A 81 -11.60 6.23 25.18
N VAL A 82 -12.20 7.23 24.54
CA VAL A 82 -12.90 8.31 25.26
C VAL A 82 -14.05 7.75 26.10
N VAL A 83 -14.83 6.81 25.58
CA VAL A 83 -15.92 6.16 26.34
C VAL A 83 -15.35 5.40 27.54
N VAL A 84 -14.24 4.66 27.40
CA VAL A 84 -13.60 3.95 28.52
C VAL A 84 -13.11 4.93 29.59
N VAL A 85 -12.50 6.05 29.18
CA VAL A 85 -12.06 7.09 30.12
C VAL A 85 -13.27 7.73 30.82
N ALA A 86 -14.34 8.03 30.10
CA ALA A 86 -15.58 8.55 30.66
C ALA A 86 -16.19 7.56 31.67
N LEU A 87 -16.22 6.27 31.34
CA LEU A 87 -16.71 5.20 32.22
C LEU A 87 -15.90 5.14 33.53
N ALA A 88 -14.57 5.28 33.44
CA ALA A 88 -13.72 5.31 34.62
C ALA A 88 -13.98 6.56 35.48
N ALA A 89 -14.20 7.71 34.85
CA ALA A 89 -14.60 8.94 35.55
C ALA A 89 -15.96 8.79 36.25
N GLU A 90 -16.94 8.19 35.57
CA GLU A 90 -18.27 7.88 36.11
C GLU A 90 -18.17 6.97 37.35
N MET A 91 -17.31 5.94 37.31
CA MET A 91 -17.07 5.08 38.46
C MET A 91 -16.55 5.84 39.67
N VAL A 92 -15.56 6.70 39.46
CA VAL A 92 -14.99 7.52 40.56
C VAL A 92 -16.05 8.49 41.09
N ALA A 93 -16.79 9.15 40.19
CA ALA A 93 -17.83 10.10 40.58
C ALA A 93 -18.97 9.44 41.36
N GLY A 94 -19.51 8.32 40.88
CA GLY A 94 -20.61 7.63 41.55
C GLY A 94 -20.21 7.10 42.93
N VAL A 95 -18.99 6.57 43.08
CA VAL A 95 -18.49 6.16 44.40
C VAL A 95 -18.27 7.38 45.32
N ALA A 96 -17.71 8.48 44.81
CA ALA A 96 -17.41 9.66 45.61
C ALA A 96 -18.66 10.42 46.06
N LEU A 97 -19.72 10.44 45.26
CA LEU A 97 -20.94 11.22 45.52
C LEU A 97 -22.03 10.41 46.24
N GLU A 98 -22.24 9.16 45.87
CA GLU A 98 -23.39 8.35 46.32
C GLU A 98 -22.98 7.16 47.20
N GLY A 99 -21.69 6.82 47.24
CA GLY A 99 -21.16 5.76 48.09
C GLY A 99 -21.80 4.39 47.82
N ALA A 100 -22.24 3.70 48.87
CA ALA A 100 -22.76 2.33 48.77
C ALA A 100 -24.12 2.24 48.04
N GLY A 101 -24.91 3.33 48.00
CA GLY A 101 -26.19 3.35 47.29
C GLY A 101 -26.04 3.30 45.76
N ALA A 102 -24.86 3.68 45.28
CA ALA A 102 -24.53 3.77 43.86
C ALA A 102 -24.25 2.40 43.22
N LEU A 103 -24.01 1.35 44.03
CA LEU A 103 -23.43 0.09 43.54
C LEU A 103 -24.30 -0.61 42.49
N ILE A 104 -25.62 -0.72 42.74
CA ILE A 104 -26.56 -1.35 41.80
C ILE A 104 -26.72 -0.54 40.50
N PRO A 105 -27.00 0.78 40.53
CA PRO A 105 -27.13 1.56 39.29
C PRO A 105 -25.82 1.65 38.50
N LEU A 106 -24.66 1.79 39.18
CA LEU A 106 -23.35 1.80 38.50
C LEU A 106 -23.10 0.54 37.69
N MET A 107 -23.50 -0.64 38.16
CA MET A 107 -23.30 -1.87 37.40
C MET A 107 -24.05 -1.86 36.08
N ALA A 108 -25.28 -1.35 36.06
CA ALA A 108 -26.04 -1.24 34.82
C ALA A 108 -25.37 -0.26 33.83
N GLU A 109 -24.88 0.87 34.33
CA GLU A 109 -24.21 1.86 33.50
C GLU A 109 -22.84 1.38 33.00
N VAL A 110 -22.06 0.72 33.86
CA VAL A 110 -20.78 0.09 33.51
C VAL A 110 -20.98 -0.94 32.40
N ILE A 111 -21.99 -1.82 32.52
CA ILE A 111 -22.28 -2.81 31.48
C ILE A 111 -22.61 -2.11 30.15
N ARG A 112 -23.47 -1.10 30.16
CA ARG A 112 -23.82 -0.34 28.95
C ARG A 112 -22.61 0.34 28.33
N GLY A 113 -21.78 0.99 29.14
CA GLY A 113 -20.58 1.68 28.68
C GLY A 113 -19.51 0.72 28.14
N VAL A 114 -19.30 -0.43 28.78
CA VAL A 114 -18.39 -1.48 28.28
C VAL A 114 -18.89 -2.06 26.96
N VAL A 115 -20.18 -2.36 26.85
CA VAL A 115 -20.78 -2.86 25.60
C VAL A 115 -20.63 -1.83 24.49
N LEU A 116 -20.92 -0.55 24.76
CA LEU A 116 -20.73 0.54 23.81
C LEU A 116 -19.27 0.64 23.36
N ALA A 117 -18.32 0.62 24.30
CA ALA A 117 -16.89 0.67 24.00
C ALA A 117 -16.43 -0.53 23.15
N ALA A 118 -16.90 -1.74 23.48
CA ALA A 118 -16.59 -2.96 22.73
C ALA A 118 -17.13 -2.91 21.30
N ILE A 119 -18.37 -2.46 21.10
CA ILE A 119 -18.96 -2.28 19.77
C ILE A 119 -18.15 -1.27 18.97
N LEU A 120 -17.78 -0.15 19.58
CA LEU A 120 -17.05 0.93 18.91
C LEU A 120 -15.63 0.49 18.52
N TRP A 121 -14.96 -0.27 19.40
CA TRP A 121 -13.68 -0.88 19.11
C TRP A 121 -13.77 -1.90 17.97
N GLY A 122 -14.75 -2.80 18.05
CA GLY A 122 -15.01 -3.82 17.04
C GLY A 122 -15.38 -3.23 15.68
N ALA A 123 -16.17 -2.16 15.64
CA ALA A 123 -16.50 -1.45 14.41
C ALA A 123 -15.26 -0.84 13.75
N GLY A 124 -14.34 -0.28 14.54
CA GLY A 124 -13.06 0.20 14.04
C GLY A 124 -12.20 -0.92 13.44
N ASP A 125 -12.16 -2.08 14.08
CA ASP A 125 -11.40 -3.24 13.58
C ASP A 125 -12.04 -3.85 12.32
N LEU A 126 -13.37 -4.00 12.33
CA LEU A 126 -14.15 -4.47 11.19
C LEU A 126 -13.95 -3.59 9.96
N THR A 127 -13.87 -2.26 10.14
CA THR A 127 -13.65 -1.33 9.03
C THR A 127 -12.30 -1.57 8.36
N LEU A 128 -11.24 -1.82 9.14
CA LEU A 128 -9.92 -2.13 8.59
C LEU A 128 -9.96 -3.46 7.82
N LEU A 129 -10.59 -4.48 8.40
CA LEU A 129 -10.75 -5.78 7.75
C LEU A 129 -11.52 -5.66 6.43
N LEU A 130 -12.55 -4.82 6.37
CA LEU A 130 -13.34 -4.59 5.16
C LEU A 130 -12.53 -3.89 4.05
N ILE A 131 -11.58 -3.02 4.42
CA ILE A 131 -10.64 -2.41 3.46
C ILE A 131 -9.78 -3.49 2.81
N ASP A 132 -9.22 -4.40 3.62
CA ASP A 132 -8.36 -5.48 3.13
C ASP A 132 -9.12 -6.42 2.18
N VAL A 133 -10.35 -6.78 2.54
CA VAL A 133 -11.24 -7.59 1.68
C VAL A 133 -11.54 -6.88 0.35
N GLY A 134 -11.68 -5.55 0.36
CA GLY A 134 -11.90 -4.76 -0.86
C GLY A 134 -10.76 -4.91 -1.87
N HIS A 135 -9.52 -5.07 -1.39
CA HIS A 135 -8.36 -5.30 -2.24
C HIS A 135 -8.37 -6.73 -2.83
N ASP A 136 -8.63 -7.74 -2.00
CA ASP A 136 -8.68 -9.14 -2.41
C ASP A 136 -9.75 -9.39 -3.47
N VAL A 137 -10.93 -8.79 -3.31
CA VAL A 137 -12.03 -8.89 -4.29
C VAL A 137 -11.66 -8.24 -5.62
N ARG A 138 -10.94 -7.12 -5.60
CA ARG A 138 -10.46 -6.46 -6.83
C ARG A 138 -9.41 -7.32 -7.54
N ALA A 139 -8.48 -7.90 -6.80
CA ALA A 139 -7.48 -8.82 -7.35
C ALA A 139 -8.14 -10.07 -7.97
N ALA A 140 -9.09 -10.68 -7.27
CA ALA A 140 -9.86 -11.83 -7.76
C ALA A 140 -10.61 -11.50 -9.07
N ARG A 141 -11.21 -10.31 -9.17
CA ARG A 141 -11.90 -9.87 -10.39
C ARG A 141 -10.96 -9.76 -11.59
N VAL A 142 -9.75 -9.22 -11.39
CA VAL A 142 -8.74 -9.11 -12.45
C VAL A 142 -8.28 -10.50 -12.92
N LEU A 143 -8.01 -11.41 -11.98
CA LEU A 143 -7.59 -12.78 -12.31
C LEU A 143 -8.68 -13.54 -13.06
N LEU A 144 -9.93 -13.45 -12.60
CA LEU A 144 -11.07 -14.10 -13.23
C LEU A 144 -11.32 -13.54 -14.64
N GLY A 145 -11.17 -12.23 -14.84
CA GLY A 145 -11.24 -11.60 -16.16
C GLY A 145 -10.17 -12.13 -17.11
N ARG A 146 -8.93 -12.29 -16.65
CA ARG A 146 -7.83 -12.85 -17.46
C ARG A 146 -8.05 -14.33 -17.80
N LEU A 147 -8.54 -15.13 -16.86
CA LEU A 147 -8.90 -16.54 -17.10
C LEU A 147 -10.03 -16.67 -18.11
N SER A 148 -11.10 -15.88 -17.97
CA SER A 148 -12.22 -15.87 -18.90
C SER A 148 -11.77 -15.45 -20.30
N ALA A 149 -10.94 -14.41 -20.43
CA ALA A 149 -10.43 -13.98 -21.73
C ALA A 149 -9.59 -15.06 -22.43
N ARG A 150 -8.73 -15.78 -21.69
CA ARG A 150 -7.94 -16.90 -22.23
C ARG A 150 -8.81 -18.08 -22.65
N ALA A 151 -9.80 -18.44 -21.84
CA ALA A 151 -10.74 -19.50 -22.17
C ALA A 151 -11.55 -19.16 -23.44
N SER A 152 -11.99 -17.91 -23.59
CA SER A 152 -12.67 -17.46 -24.81
C SER A 152 -11.73 -17.41 -26.02
N SER A 153 -10.46 -17.04 -25.85
CA SER A 153 -9.48 -17.03 -26.94
C SER A 153 -9.05 -18.41 -27.40
N ASP A 154 -9.05 -19.45 -26.54
CA ASP A 154 -8.74 -20.84 -26.94
C ASP A 154 -9.87 -21.52 -27.72
N VAL A 155 -11.12 -21.06 -27.56
CA VAL A 155 -12.28 -21.62 -28.26
C VAL A 155 -12.37 -21.13 -29.71
N LEU A 156 -11.92 -19.90 -29.99
CA LEU A 156 -11.92 -19.31 -31.34
C LEU A 156 -11.02 -20.04 -32.37
N PRO A 157 -9.76 -20.44 -32.09
CA PRO A 157 -8.87 -21.09 -33.06
C PRO A 157 -9.23 -22.56 -33.35
N ARG A 158 -10.09 -23.19 -32.54
CA ARG A 158 -10.56 -24.56 -32.82
C ARG A 158 -11.63 -24.60 -33.89
N LYS A 159 -12.50 -23.59 -33.94
CA LYS A 159 -13.62 -23.53 -34.89
C LYS A 159 -13.19 -23.26 -36.34
N GLU A 160 -12.02 -22.66 -36.55
CA GLU A 160 -11.45 -22.45 -37.89
C GLU A 160 -10.76 -23.71 -38.43
N ARG A 161 -10.07 -24.49 -37.57
CA ARG A 161 -9.42 -25.75 -37.97
C ARG A 161 -10.40 -26.88 -38.30
N GLU A 162 -11.60 -26.86 -37.72
CA GLU A 162 -12.67 -27.82 -38.05
C GLU A 162 -13.48 -27.43 -39.30
N ARG A 163 -13.24 -26.26 -39.91
CA ARG A 163 -13.92 -25.83 -41.15
C ARG A 163 -13.08 -25.99 -42.42
N GLU A 164 -11.79 -26.25 -42.29
CA GLU A 164 -10.85 -26.44 -43.40
C GLU A 164 -10.49 -27.90 -43.69
N GLY A 165 -11.08 -28.86 -42.97
CA GLY A 165 -10.98 -30.31 -43.23
C GLY A 165 -12.31 -30.89 -43.66
#